data_AF-A0A538PMT2-F1
#
_entry.id   AF-A0A538PMT2-F1
#
_cell.length_a   1.000
_cell.length_b   1.000
_cell.length_c   1.000
_cell.angle_alpha   90.00
_cell.angle_beta   90.00
_cell.angle_gamma   90.00
#
_symmetry.space_group_name_H-M   'P 1'
#
loop_
_entity.id
_entity.type
_entity.pdbx_description
1 polymer ?
#
loop_
_entity_poly.entity_id
_entity_poly.type
_entity_poly.pdbx_seq_one_letter_code
_entity_poly.pdbx_strand_id
1 'polypeptide(L)' 'MLHDGRAADVPSAIRAHDGQGKAAATAFAALSATDQHNVVQFVRSL' A
#
# COMPACT_ATOMS: atom_id res chain seq x y z
N MET A 1 8.78 -4.93 -6.73
CA MET A 1 9.61 -4.40 -5.63
C MET A 1 9.73 -2.90 -5.83
N LEU A 2 9.12 -2.12 -4.93
CA LEU A 2 9.18 -0.65 -4.86
C LEU A 2 9.81 -0.24 -3.52
N HIS A 3 10.95 -0.85 -3.21
CA HIS A 3 11.71 -0.55 -1.99
C HIS A 3 12.93 0.34 -2.28
N ASP A 4 13.07 0.84 -3.50
CA ASP A 4 14.12 1.75 -3.97
C ASP A 4 13.88 3.22 -3.59
N GLY A 5 12.97 3.48 -2.64
CA GLY A 5 12.71 4.82 -2.07
C GLY A 5 11.90 5.77 -2.96
N ARG A 6 11.38 5.31 -4.11
CA ARG A 6 10.63 6.16 -5.06
C ARG A 6 9.24 6.59 -4.57
N ALA A 7 8.66 5.86 -3.63
CA ALA A 7 7.38 6.21 -3.03
C ALA A 7 7.59 7.14 -1.82
N ALA A 8 6.99 8.32 -1.86
CA ALA A 8 7.08 9.30 -0.77
C ALA A 8 6.34 8.88 0.51
N ASP A 9 5.42 7.91 0.40
CA ASP A 9 4.65 7.38 1.52
C ASP A 9 4.15 5.95 1.29
N VAL A 10 3.67 5.32 2.37
CA VAL A 10 3.17 3.92 2.38
C VAL A 10 1.97 3.71 1.43
N PRO A 11 0.91 4.55 1.42
CA PRO A 11 -0.19 4.41 0.46
C PRO A 11 0.27 4.42 -1.00
N SER A 12 1.22 5.29 -1.33
CA SER A 12 1.75 5.40 -2.68
C SER A 12 2.60 4.19 -3.05
N ALA A 13 3.38 3.65 -2.11
CA ALA A 13 4.10 2.40 -2.30
C ALA A 13 3.13 1.22 -2.57
N ILE A 14 2.06 1.09 -1.77
CA ILE A 14 1.04 0.04 -1.94
C ILE A 14 0.37 0.14 -3.30
N ARG A 15 -0.05 1.35 -3.72
CA ARG A 15 -0.74 1.54 -5.00
C ARG A 15 0.14 1.31 -6.22
N ALA A 16 1.43 1.55 -6.10
CA ALA A 16 2.38 1.35 -7.20
C ALA A 16 2.76 -0.13 -7.40
N HIS A 17 2.34 -1.04 -6.52
CA HIS A 17 2.57 -2.47 -6.70
C HIS A 17 1.88 -3.00 -7.97
N ASP A 18 2.68 -3.62 -8.83
CA ASP A 18 2.23 -4.31 -10.05
C ASP A 18 2.63 -5.79 -10.02
N GLY A 19 2.33 -6.53 -11.09
CA GLY A 19 2.63 -7.96 -11.19
C GLY A 19 1.98 -8.74 -10.05
N GLN A 20 2.77 -9.50 -9.29
CA GLN A 20 2.25 -10.26 -8.14
C GLN A 20 1.64 -9.37 -7.03
N GLY A 21 2.05 -8.11 -6.93
CA GLY A 21 1.52 -7.16 -5.96
C GLY A 21 0.22 -6.46 -6.40
N LYS A 22 -0.19 -6.62 -7.67
CA LYS A 22 -1.34 -5.92 -8.27
C LYS A 22 -2.65 -6.20 -7.53
N ALA A 23 -2.88 -7.45 -7.15
CA ALA A 23 -4.10 -7.84 -6.44
C ALA A 23 -4.22 -7.16 -5.07
N ALA A 24 -3.12 -7.07 -4.33
CA ALA A 24 -3.07 -6.36 -3.05
C ALA A 24 -3.26 -4.84 -3.23
N ALA A 25 -2.67 -4.24 -4.26
CA ALA A 25 -2.87 -2.82 -4.58
C ALA A 25 -4.35 -2.50 -4.88
N THR A 26 -5.00 -3.34 -5.69
CA THR A 26 -6.44 -3.22 -6.01
C THR A 26 -7.30 -3.39 -4.78
N ALA A 27 -7.01 -4.41 -3.94
CA ALA A 27 -7.76 -4.64 -2.71
C ALA A 27 -7.65 -3.46 -1.74
N PHE A 28 -6.44 -2.91 -1.57
CA PHE A 28 -6.22 -1.72 -0.74
C PHE A 28 -6.99 -0.50 -1.26
N ALA A 29 -7.03 -0.29 -2.57
CA ALA A 29 -7.77 0.83 -3.17
C ALA A 29 -9.30 0.72 -3.00
N ALA A 30 -9.82 -0.50 -2.83
CA ALA A 30 -11.25 -0.76 -2.63
C ALA A 30 -11.71 -0.62 -1.16
N LEU A 31 -10.77 -0.46 -0.21
CA LEU A 31 -11.07 -0.30 1.20
C LEU A 31 -11.68 1.07 1.52
N SER A 32 -12.41 1.15 2.64
CA SER A 32 -12.81 2.43 3.23
C SER A 32 -11.58 3.24 3.64
N ALA A 33 -11.74 4.56 3.80
CA ALA A 33 -10.64 5.42 4.25
C ALA A 33 -10.09 5.02 5.64
N THR A 34 -10.98 4.58 6.54
CA THR A 34 -10.61 4.06 7.87
C THR A 34 -9.78 2.79 7.77
N ASP A 35 -10.17 1.87 6.89
CA ASP A 35 -9.44 0.60 6.74
C ASP A 35 -8.11 0.80 6.03
N GLN A 36 -8.04 1.69 5.04
CA GLN A 36 -6.76 2.09 4.44
C GLN A 36 -5.82 2.69 5.49
N HIS A 37 -6.35 3.54 6.38
CA HIS A 37 -5.57 4.07 7.50
C HIS A 37 -5.03 2.97 8.41
N ASN A 38 -5.88 2.02 8.80
CA ASN A 38 -5.49 0.90 9.67
C ASN A 38 -4.39 0.02 9.04
N VAL A 39 -4.51 -0.29 7.74
CA VAL A 39 -3.48 -1.03 7.00
C VAL A 39 -2.16 -0.24 6.98
N VAL A 40 -2.21 1.07 6.75
CA VAL A 40 -1.01 1.92 6.76
C VAL A 40 -0.35 1.93 8.14
N GLN A 41 -1.12 2.01 9.23
CA GLN A 41 -0.56 1.96 10.59
C GLN A 41 0.06 0.61 10.91
N PHE A 42 -0.59 -0.48 10.51
CA PHE A 42 -0.02 -1.81 10.67
C PHE A 42 1.32 -1.94 9.95
N VAL A 43 1.40 -1.55 8.68
CA VAL A 43 2.66 -1.60 7.90
C VAL A 43 3.75 -0.73 8.52
N ARG A 44 3.41 0.42 9.13
CA ARG A 44 4.37 1.29 9.83
C ARG A 44 4.91 0.72 11.15
N SER A 45 4.25 -0.29 11.71
CA SER A 45 4.67 -0.92 12.97
C SER A 45 5.64 -2.10 12.79
N LEU A 46 5.94 -2.47 11.55
CA LEU A 46 6.81 -3.59 11.19
C LEU A 46 8.30 -3.21 11.19
#